data_AF-A0A532AI46-F1
#
_entry.id   AF-A0A532AI46-F1
#
_cell.length_a   1.000
_cell.length_b   1.000
_cell.length_c   1.000
_cell.angle_alpha   90.00
_cell.angle_beta   90.00
_cell.angle_gamma   90.00
#
_symmetry.space_group_name_H-M   'P 1'
#
loop_
_entity.id
_entity.type
_entity.pdbx_description
1 polymer ?
#
loop_
_entity_poly.entity_id
_entity_poly.type
_entity_poly.pdbx_seq_one_letter_code
_entity_poly.pdbx_strand_id
1 'polypeptide(L)'
;PLRSGRTLHHDVEGRWGAGRVLLRAAKQGTGIIAGGPMRAVFETLGMHDVVAKSMGSSNPYNMVRATFDALKSQMHPKDVAAARGIKYSTLQARRGTAVAAEE
;
A
#
# COMPACT_ATOMS: atom_id res chain seq x y z
N PRO A 1 -2.81 -8.50 1.93
CA PRO A 1 -3.02 -8.43 3.40
C PRO A 1 -3.25 -6.97 3.79
N LEU A 2 -4.34 -6.63 4.49
CA LEU A 2 -4.65 -5.24 4.85
C LEU A 2 -4.42 -4.97 6.34
N ARG A 3 -3.82 -3.83 6.65
CA ARG A 3 -3.68 -3.33 8.01
C ARG A 3 -5.05 -2.96 8.56
N SER A 4 -5.42 -3.57 9.67
CA SER A 4 -6.72 -3.38 10.33
C SER A 4 -7.93 -3.60 9.40
N GLY A 5 -7.76 -4.36 8.32
CA GLY A 5 -8.79 -4.56 7.29
C GLY A 5 -9.14 -3.30 6.48
N ARG A 6 -8.33 -2.24 6.51
CA ARG A 6 -8.71 -0.93 5.92
C ARG A 6 -7.69 -0.31 4.98
N THR A 7 -6.39 -0.44 5.29
CA THR A 7 -5.29 0.29 4.62
C THR A 7 -4.08 -0.62 4.36
N LEU A 8 -3.06 -0.09 3.67
CA LEU A 8 -1.80 -0.79 3.39
C LEU A 8 -0.89 -0.84 4.63
N HIS A 9 0.01 -1.83 4.70
CA HIS A 9 0.98 -1.91 5.80
C HIS A 9 2.19 -0.97 5.62
N HIS A 10 2.53 -0.63 4.38
CA HIS A 10 3.61 0.26 3.98
C HIS A 10 3.32 0.80 2.58
N ASP A 11 4.04 1.85 2.20
CA ASP A 11 3.98 2.42 0.85
C ASP A 11 4.59 1.43 -0.15
N VAL A 12 3.92 1.23 -1.27
CA VAL A 12 4.31 0.28 -2.32
C VAL A 12 4.24 0.94 -3.68
N GLU A 13 5.17 0.55 -4.54
CA GLU A 13 5.21 0.95 -5.93
C GLU A 13 4.89 -0.24 -6.82
N GLY A 14 4.20 0.00 -7.92
CA GLY A 14 3.92 -1.02 -8.93
C GLY A 14 4.20 -0.50 -10.33
N ARG A 15 4.61 -1.40 -11.22
CA ARG A 15 4.94 -1.03 -12.58
C ARG A 15 4.41 -2.07 -13.57
N TRP A 16 3.75 -1.57 -14.61
CA TRP A 16 3.36 -2.38 -15.75
C TRP A 16 3.56 -1.62 -17.05
N GLY A 17 4.49 -2.09 -17.89
CA GLY A 17 4.91 -1.38 -19.09
C GLY A 17 5.36 0.06 -18.78
N ALA A 18 4.67 1.04 -19.36
CA ALA A 18 4.89 2.47 -19.12
C ALA A 18 4.04 3.05 -17.96
N GLY A 19 3.14 2.27 -17.36
CA GLY A 19 2.37 2.66 -16.19
C GLY A 19 3.19 2.44 -14.91
N ARG A 20 3.35 3.48 -14.11
CA ARG A 20 3.93 3.40 -12.76
C ARG A 20 2.91 3.96 -11.77
N VAL A 21 2.68 3.27 -10.68
CA VAL A 21 1.76 3.70 -9.63
C VAL A 21 2.46 3.66 -8.29
N LEU A 22 2.20 4.69 -7.48
CA LEU A 22 2.62 4.76 -6.10
C LEU A 22 1.37 4.65 -5.23
N LEU A 23 1.34 3.67 -4.33
CA LEU A 23 0.30 3.49 -3.34
C LEU A 23 0.88 3.79 -1.97
N ARG A 24 0.21 4.64 -1.20
CA ARG A 24 0.64 5.03 0.14
C ARG A 24 -0.38 4.62 1.17
N ALA A 25 0.12 4.15 2.30
CA ALA A 25 -0.72 3.89 3.46
C ALA A 25 -1.29 5.20 4.00
N ALA A 26 -2.58 5.20 4.30
CA ALA A 26 -3.30 6.39 4.77
C ALA A 26 -3.79 6.23 6.22
N LYS A 27 -3.92 7.36 6.93
CA LYS A 27 -4.55 7.40 8.26
C LYS A 27 -6.06 7.10 8.12
N GLN A 28 -6.68 6.68 9.22
CA GLN A 28 -8.12 6.39 9.22
C GLN A 28 -8.91 7.67 8.88
N GLY A 29 -9.91 7.53 8.01
CA GLY A 29 -10.76 8.64 7.58
C GLY A 29 -10.25 9.40 6.36
N THR A 30 -9.13 8.97 5.75
CA THR A 30 -8.62 9.57 4.51
C THR A 30 -9.51 9.24 3.31
N GLY A 31 -10.16 8.07 3.32
CA GLY A 31 -10.90 7.59 2.17
C GLY A 31 -9.99 7.10 1.03
N ILE A 32 -10.60 6.83 -0.14
CA ILE A 32 -9.90 6.36 -1.34
C ILE A 32 -9.57 7.55 -2.25
N ILE A 33 -8.34 8.04 -2.13
CA ILE A 33 -7.78 9.09 -2.99
C ILE A 33 -6.98 8.43 -4.10
N ALA A 34 -7.65 8.10 -5.21
CA ALA A 34 -7.04 7.42 -6.34
C ALA A 34 -7.65 7.88 -7.67
N GLY A 35 -6.90 7.70 -8.77
CA GLY A 35 -7.46 7.88 -10.12
C GLY A 35 -8.56 6.85 -10.40
N GLY A 36 -9.55 7.21 -11.23
CA GLY A 36 -10.76 6.40 -11.48
C GLY A 36 -10.52 4.89 -11.67
N PRO A 37 -9.60 4.46 -12.55
CA PRO A 37 -9.31 3.04 -12.75
C PRO A 37 -8.79 2.32 -11.50
N MET A 38 -7.94 3.00 -10.71
CA MET A 38 -7.38 2.44 -9.47
C MET A 38 -8.43 2.44 -8.34
N ARG A 39 -9.27 3.47 -8.27
CA ARG A 39 -10.35 3.57 -7.29
C ARG A 39 -11.31 2.38 -7.38
N ALA A 40 -11.73 2.00 -8.59
CA ALA A 40 -12.59 0.83 -8.79
C ALA A 40 -11.94 -0.47 -8.24
N VAL A 41 -10.63 -0.63 -8.40
CA VAL A 41 -9.89 -1.76 -7.84
C VAL A 41 -9.89 -1.72 -6.30
N PHE A 42 -9.67 -0.56 -5.70
CA PHE A 42 -9.67 -0.44 -4.23
C PHE A 42 -11.05 -0.64 -3.61
N GLU A 43 -12.10 -0.10 -4.24
CA GLU A 43 -13.49 -0.26 -3.80
C GLU A 43 -13.92 -1.74 -3.86
N THR A 44 -13.60 -2.43 -4.94
CA THR A 44 -13.91 -3.87 -5.10
C THR A 44 -13.16 -4.76 -4.11
N LEU A 45 -11.96 -4.35 -3.69
CA LEU A 45 -11.19 -5.04 -2.66
C LEU A 45 -11.66 -4.71 -1.22
N GLY A 46 -12.59 -3.77 -1.06
CA GLY A 46 -13.04 -3.31 0.26
C GLY A 46 -12.01 -2.48 1.02
N MET A 47 -11.06 -1.84 0.31
CA MET A 47 -10.14 -0.89 0.94
C MET A 47 -10.88 0.40 1.27
N HIS A 48 -10.63 0.94 2.45
CA HIS A 48 -11.31 2.15 2.92
C HIS A 48 -10.41 3.38 2.86
N ASP A 49 -9.11 3.22 3.13
CA ASP A 49 -8.18 4.33 3.31
C ASP A 49 -6.91 4.05 2.49
N VAL A 50 -6.71 4.79 1.40
CA VAL A 50 -5.51 4.69 0.55
C VAL A 50 -5.31 5.95 -0.29
N VAL A 51 -4.05 6.36 -0.46
CA VAL A 51 -3.67 7.42 -1.38
C VAL A 51 -2.84 6.83 -2.51
N ALA A 52 -3.29 6.99 -3.75
CA ALA A 52 -2.66 6.41 -4.93
C ALA A 52 -2.46 7.45 -6.02
N LYS A 53 -1.26 7.46 -6.62
CA LYS A 53 -0.91 8.35 -7.73
C LYS A 53 -0.31 7.56 -8.88
N SER A 54 -0.75 7.85 -10.10
CA SER A 54 -0.05 7.40 -11.31
C SER A 54 1.12 8.34 -11.60
N MET A 55 2.31 7.77 -11.77
CA MET A 55 3.60 8.44 -11.99
C MET A 55 4.09 8.17 -13.43
N GLY A 56 3.40 8.72 -14.42
CA GLY A 56 3.76 8.56 -15.83
C GLY A 56 2.54 8.41 -16.71
N SER A 57 2.41 7.26 -17.39
CA SER A 57 1.29 7.01 -18.30
C SER A 57 -0.05 6.95 -17.55
N SER A 58 -1.05 7.64 -18.10
CA SER A 58 -2.44 7.65 -17.63
C SER A 58 -3.33 6.59 -18.32
N ASN A 59 -2.74 5.65 -19.07
CA ASN A 59 -3.50 4.58 -19.73
C ASN A 59 -4.18 3.68 -18.66
N PRO A 60 -5.53 3.61 -18.64
CA PRO A 60 -6.28 2.83 -17.64
C PRO A 60 -5.86 1.37 -17.55
N TYR A 61 -5.56 0.72 -18.68
CA TYR A 61 -5.18 -0.69 -18.71
C TYR A 61 -3.87 -0.95 -17.95
N ASN A 62 -2.87 -0.11 -18.21
CA ASN A 62 -1.57 -0.22 -17.54
C ASN A 62 -1.67 0.16 -16.07
N MET A 63 -2.48 1.18 -15.74
CA MET A 63 -2.70 1.59 -14.36
C MET A 63 -3.29 0.46 -13.52
N VAL A 64 -4.34 -0.21 -14.00
CA VAL A 64 -4.97 -1.31 -13.28
C VAL A 64 -3.99 -2.47 -13.07
N ARG A 65 -3.24 -2.88 -14.11
CA ARG A 65 -2.23 -3.93 -13.96
C ARG A 65 -1.09 -3.53 -13.02
N ALA A 66 -0.61 -2.29 -13.08
CA ALA A 66 0.39 -1.77 -12.17
C ALA A 66 -0.12 -1.71 -10.73
N THR A 67 -1.41 -1.43 -10.50
CA THR A 67 -2.02 -1.49 -9.17
C THR A 67 -2.04 -2.92 -8.64
N PHE A 68 -2.39 -3.91 -9.45
CA PHE A 68 -2.30 -5.31 -9.04
C PHE A 68 -0.87 -5.74 -8.73
N ASP A 69 0.10 -5.26 -9.50
CA ASP A 69 1.52 -5.49 -9.23
C ASP A 69 1.95 -4.92 -7.86
N ALA A 70 1.60 -3.65 -7.58
CA ALA A 70 1.85 -3.01 -6.28
C ALA A 70 1.17 -3.73 -5.10
N LEU A 71 -0.03 -4.26 -5.31
CA LEU A 71 -0.75 -5.00 -4.27
C LEU A 71 -0.16 -6.41 -4.02
N LYS A 72 0.50 -7.00 -5.02
CA LYS A 72 1.20 -8.28 -4.87
C LYS A 72 2.52 -8.13 -4.09
N SER A 73 3.18 -6.98 -4.18
CA SER A 73 4.41 -6.70 -3.41
C SER A 73 4.14 -6.36 -1.95
N GLN A 74 2.87 -6.28 -1.52
CA GLN A 74 2.47 -5.94 -0.17
C GLN A 74 2.81 -7.08 0.81
N MET A 75 3.79 -6.84 1.68
CA MET A 75 4.22 -7.80 2.71
C MET A 75 3.58 -7.54 4.07
N HIS A 76 3.16 -8.62 4.75
CA HIS A 76 2.70 -8.52 6.13
C HIS A 76 3.91 -8.38 7.08
N PRO A 77 3.87 -7.51 8.11
CA PRO A 77 5.02 -7.30 8.99
C PRO A 77 5.48 -8.55 9.75
N LYS A 78 4.62 -9.57 9.91
CA LYS A 78 4.99 -10.88 10.46
C LYS A 78 5.93 -11.65 9.54
N ASP A 79 5.70 -11.59 8.24
CA ASP A 79 6.53 -12.29 7.24
C ASP A 79 7.90 -11.61 7.14
N VAL A 80 7.91 -10.28 7.22
CA VAL A 80 9.16 -9.51 7.29
C VAL A 80 9.95 -9.82 8.57
N ALA A 81 9.28 -9.98 9.71
CA ALA A 81 9.94 -10.36 10.96
C ALA A 81 10.56 -11.76 10.87
N ALA A 82 9.83 -12.72 10.29
CA ALA A 82 10.31 -14.08 10.07
C ALA A 82 11.51 -14.11 9.11
N ALA A 83 11.44 -13.40 7.97
CA ALA A 83 12.53 -13.30 7.01
C ALA A 83 13.80 -12.66 7.62
N ARG A 84 13.62 -11.74 8.58
CA ARG A 84 14.73 -11.07 9.29
C ARG A 84 15.21 -11.82 10.54
N GLY A 85 14.59 -12.94 10.92
CA GLY A 85 14.93 -13.70 12.13
C GLY A 85 14.69 -12.96 13.45
N ILE A 86 13.83 -11.94 13.45
CA ILE A 86 13.52 -11.14 14.65
C ILE A 86 12.11 -11.40 15.14
N LYS A 87 11.88 -11.25 16.45
CA LYS A 87 10.54 -11.39 17.03
C LYS A 87 9.62 -10.29 16.48
N TYR A 88 8.38 -10.67 16.17
CA TYR A 88 7.35 -9.74 15.68
C TYR A 88 7.14 -8.54 16.63
N SER A 89 7.18 -8.76 17.94
CA SER A 89 7.10 -7.70 18.96
C SER A 89 8.21 -6.66 18.81
N THR A 90 9.45 -7.10 18.57
CA THR A 90 10.61 -6.22 18.39
C THR A 90 10.46 -5.35 17.13
N LEU A 91 9.91 -5.91 16.04
CA LEU A 91 9.64 -5.15 14.82
C LEU A 91 8.53 -4.10 15.04
N GLN A 92 7.46 -4.46 15.76
CA GLN A 92 6.40 -3.52 16.10
C GLN A 92 6.88 -2.37 17.00
N ALA A 93 7.70 -2.66 18.00
CA ALA A 93 8.26 -1.64 18.90
C ALA A 93 9.07 -0.59 18.12
N ARG A 94 9.92 -1.03 17.17
CA ARG A 94 10.68 -0.14 16.29
C ARG A 94 9.78 0.78 15.45
N ARG A 95 8.65 0.27 14.97
CA ARG A 95 7.68 1.08 14.23
C ARG A 95 7.04 2.15 15.12
N GLY A 96 6.73 1.83 16.37
CA GLY A 96 6.19 2.80 17.33
C GLY A 96 7.15 3.97 17.56
N THR A 97 8.45 3.67 17.74
CA THR A 97 9.48 4.70 17.90
C THR A 97 9.64 5.58 16.65
N ALA A 98 9.58 4.98 15.45
CA ALA A 98 9.67 5.74 14.20
C ALA A 98 8.49 6.69 13.99
N VAL A 99 7.26 6.24 14.28
CA VAL A 99 6.06 7.09 14.17
C VAL A 99 6.08 8.23 15.21
N ALA A 100 6.55 7.95 16.43
CA ALA A 100 6.68 8.97 17.48
C ALA A 100 7.81 9.98 17.25
N ALA A 101 8.74 9.71 16.33
CA ALA A 101 9.80 10.63 15.94
C ALA A 101 9.42 11.51 14.73
N GLU A 102 8.33 11.16 14.03
CA GLU A 102 7.79 11.91 12.88
C GLU A 102 6.56 12.78 13.25
N GLU A 103 6.04 12.65 14.47
CA GLU A 103 5.07 13.58 15.10
C GLU A 103 5.77 14.64 15.96
#